data_AF-A0A2T5EDD2-F1
#
_entry.id   AF-A0A2T5EDD2-F1
#
_cell.length_a   1.000
_cell.length_b   1.000
_cell.length_c   1.000
_cell.angle_alpha   90.00
_cell.angle_beta   90.00
_cell.angle_gamma   90.00
#
_symmetry.space_group_name_H-M   'P 1'
#
loop_
_entity.id
_entity.type
_entity.pdbx_description
1 polymer ?
#
loop_
_entity_poly.entity_id
_entity_poly.type
_entity_poly.pdbx_seq_one_letter_code
_entity_poly.pdbx_strand_id
1 'polypeptide(L)'
;MRTKLRVRTRSTSVIVHETESVERFCDPVSHVTFDIRRLTAREKREHFIVILADYDKSNIRIKPVAEVYFSAEKPRFMVDIKNQYPDLNDRASFIKEKIINSVSCYEKAYAQNFSTAVF
;
A
#
# COMPACT_ATOMS: atom_id res chain seq x y z
N MET A 1 -24.92 -6.52 15.51
CA MET A 1 -23.75 -7.42 15.40
C MET A 1 -22.49 -6.57 15.21
N ARG A 2 -21.55 -6.55 16.16
CA ARG A 2 -20.22 -5.93 15.97
C ARG A 2 -19.34 -6.90 15.20
N THR A 3 -19.14 -6.66 13.91
CA THR A 3 -18.18 -7.44 13.10
C THR A 3 -16.80 -7.22 13.70
N LYS A 4 -16.19 -8.26 14.30
CA LYS A 4 -14.78 -8.21 14.72
C LYS A 4 -13.95 -7.85 13.50
N LEU A 5 -13.34 -6.67 13.50
CA LEU A 5 -12.42 -6.22 12.46
C LEU A 5 -11.24 -7.21 12.40
N ARG A 6 -11.20 -8.02 11.34
CA ARG A 6 -10.18 -9.06 11.18
C ARG A 6 -8.87 -8.41 10.71
N VAL A 7 -7.85 -8.49 11.55
CA VAL A 7 -6.46 -8.18 11.19
C VAL A 7 -6.12 -8.94 9.92
N ARG A 8 -5.63 -8.22 8.90
CA ARG A 8 -5.26 -8.80 7.61
C ARG A 8 -3.76 -8.94 7.60
N THR A 9 -3.28 -9.96 6.91
CA THR A 9 -1.85 -10.22 6.75
C THR A 9 -1.58 -10.74 5.36
N ARG A 10 -0.36 -10.48 4.87
CA ARG A 10 0.20 -11.04 3.64
C ARG A 10 1.33 -11.99 4.01
N SER A 11 1.59 -12.99 3.18
CA SER A 11 2.80 -13.79 3.36
C SER A 11 4.02 -12.95 3.01
N THR A 12 5.14 -13.20 3.68
CA THR A 12 6.40 -12.52 3.35
C THR A 12 6.87 -12.85 1.93
N SER A 13 6.58 -14.07 1.46
CA SER A 13 6.82 -14.47 0.07
C SER A 13 6.15 -13.52 -0.94
N VAL A 14 4.88 -13.16 -0.73
CA VAL A 14 4.17 -12.18 -1.59
C VAL A 14 4.88 -10.83 -1.58
N ILE A 15 5.26 -10.35 -0.39
CA ILE A 15 5.96 -9.06 -0.26
C ILE A 15 7.33 -9.08 -0.96
N VAL A 16 8.06 -10.19 -0.93
CA VAL A 16 9.41 -10.26 -1.48
C VAL A 16 9.40 -10.55 -2.99
N HIS A 17 8.53 -11.45 -3.47
CA HIS A 17 8.62 -12.01 -4.81
C HIS A 17 7.51 -11.55 -5.76
N GLU A 18 6.37 -11.11 -5.22
CA GLU A 18 5.20 -10.73 -6.02
C GLU A 18 4.89 -9.23 -5.94
N THR A 19 5.77 -8.46 -5.31
CA THR A 19 5.62 -7.00 -5.25
C THR A 19 6.93 -6.28 -5.51
N GLU A 20 6.83 -5.10 -6.09
CA GLU A 20 7.93 -4.17 -6.30
C GLU A 20 7.75 -2.91 -5.45
N SER A 21 8.85 -2.33 -4.95
CA SER A 21 8.79 -1.07 -4.20
C SER A 21 8.60 0.09 -5.18
N VAL A 22 7.56 0.87 -4.96
CA VAL A 22 7.20 2.03 -5.79
C VAL A 22 7.67 3.32 -5.13
N GLU A 23 7.43 3.45 -3.83
CA GLU A 23 7.81 4.64 -3.08
C GLU A 23 8.06 4.28 -1.62
N ARG A 24 9.02 5.00 -1.01
CA ARG A 24 9.22 4.99 0.43
C ARG A 24 9.10 6.39 0.98
N PHE A 25 8.40 6.51 2.11
CA PHE A 25 8.30 7.78 2.83
C PHE A 25 8.42 7.55 4.33
N CYS A 26 8.95 8.56 5.03
CA CYS A 26 9.05 8.57 6.48
C CYS A 26 8.02 9.54 7.05
N ASP A 27 7.29 9.12 8.09
CA ASP A 27 6.48 10.06 8.88
C ASP A 27 7.40 10.88 9.78
N PRO A 28 7.45 12.22 9.63
CA PRO A 28 8.42 13.06 10.35
C PRO A 28 8.18 13.12 11.86
N VAL A 29 7.02 12.66 12.35
CA VAL A 29 6.67 12.68 13.77
C VAL A 29 7.00 11.35 14.44
N SER A 30 6.57 10.23 13.86
CA SER A 30 6.82 8.91 14.43
C SER A 30 8.17 8.32 14.01
N HIS A 31 8.85 8.90 13.02
CA HIS A 31 10.05 8.37 12.36
C HIS A 31 9.87 6.97 11.77
N VAL A 32 8.61 6.54 11.61
CA VAL A 32 8.27 5.27 10.99
C VAL A 32 8.40 5.42 9.48
N THR A 33 9.11 4.49 8.85
CA THR A 33 9.27 4.45 7.40
C THR A 33 8.29 3.45 6.80
N PHE A 34 7.58 3.88 5.77
CA PHE A 34 6.61 3.08 5.03
C PHE A 34 7.16 2.75 3.64
N ASP A 35 6.92 1.52 3.18
CA ASP A 35 7.22 1.05 1.83
C ASP A 35 5.90 0.75 1.11
N ILE A 36 5.62 1.52 0.06
CA ILE A 36 4.47 1.31 -0.83
C ILE A 36 4.92 0.37 -1.93
N ARG A 37 4.30 -0.80 -1.99
CA ARG A 37 4.68 -1.85 -2.93
C ARG A 37 3.53 -2.20 -3.86
N ARG A 38 3.78 -2.22 -5.18
CA ARG A 38 2.80 -2.67 -6.17
C ARG A 38 2.84 -4.19 -6.28
N LEU A 39 1.68 -4.83 -6.33
CA LEU A 39 1.55 -6.25 -6.67
C LEU A 39 1.76 -6.45 -8.18
N THR A 40 2.81 -7.18 -8.56
CA THR A 40 3.24 -7.35 -9.96
C THR A 40 2.34 -8.32 -10.74
N ALA A 41 1.70 -9.28 -10.05
CA ALA A 41 0.87 -10.31 -10.67
C ALA A 41 -0.49 -9.83 -11.22
N ARG A 42 -0.85 -8.54 -11.11
CA ARG A 42 -2.14 -8.00 -11.57
C ARG A 42 -1.96 -7.05 -12.75
N GLU A 43 -2.55 -7.43 -13.90
CA GLU A 43 -2.48 -6.63 -15.13
C GLU A 43 -3.60 -5.60 -15.27
N LYS A 44 -4.80 -5.86 -14.72
CA LYS A 44 -6.01 -5.05 -15.02
C LYS A 44 -6.41 -4.05 -13.93
N ARG A 45 -5.86 -4.18 -12.72
CA ARG A 45 -6.16 -3.30 -11.58
C ARG A 45 -4.96 -3.23 -10.67
N GLU A 46 -4.34 -2.05 -10.66
CA GLU A 46 -3.23 -1.77 -9.78
C GLU A 46 -3.65 -1.97 -8.33
N HIS A 47 -2.80 -2.71 -7.61
CA HIS A 47 -3.02 -3.05 -6.21
C HIS A 47 -1.72 -2.83 -5.45
N PHE A 48 -1.81 -1.96 -4.46
CA PHE A 48 -0.69 -1.55 -3.64
C PHE A 48 -0.85 -2.08 -2.23
N ILE A 49 0.24 -2.58 -1.68
CA ILE A 49 0.37 -3.04 -0.31
C ILE A 49 1.38 -2.10 0.37
N VAL A 50 0.94 -1.45 1.44
CA VAL A 50 1.77 -0.56 2.23
C VAL A 50 2.23 -1.30 3.47
N ILE A 51 3.52 -1.36 3.71
CA ILE A 51 4.13 -2.04 4.87
C ILE A 51 5.05 -1.09 5.63
N LEU A 52 5.41 -1.46 6.85
CA LEU A 52 6.55 -0.85 7.53
C LEU A 52 7.84 -1.30 6.83
N ALA A 53 8.77 -0.40 6.56
CA ALA A 53 9.98 -0.71 5.81
C ALA A 53 10.97 -1.59 6.61
N ASP A 54 10.93 -1.51 7.93
CA ASP A 54 11.72 -2.26 8.90
C ASP A 54 11.03 -3.55 9.40
N TYR A 55 10.08 -4.09 8.62
CA TYR A 55 9.41 -5.33 8.97
C TYR A 55 10.40 -6.49 9.15
N ASP A 56 10.11 -7.34 10.13
CA ASP A 56 10.89 -8.55 10.38
C ASP A 56 10.70 -9.55 9.22
N LYS A 57 11.78 -9.73 8.45
CA LYS A 57 11.83 -10.63 7.28
C LYS A 57 11.81 -12.11 7.67
N SER A 58 12.10 -12.46 8.92
CA SER A 58 12.04 -13.84 9.40
C SER A 58 10.59 -14.30 9.64
N ASN A 59 9.66 -13.36 9.82
CA ASN A 59 8.24 -13.69 9.94
C ASN A 59 7.67 -14.23 8.64
N ILE A 60 6.76 -15.21 8.76
CA ILE A 60 6.07 -15.80 7.61
C ILE A 60 4.94 -14.88 7.12
N ARG A 61 4.42 -14.02 8.00
CA ARG A 61 3.29 -13.13 7.73
C ARG A 61 3.60 -11.70 8.14
N ILE A 62 3.25 -10.76 7.27
CA ILE A 62 3.40 -9.32 7.49
C ILE A 62 2.01 -8.70 7.59
N LYS A 63 1.83 -7.80 8.55
CA LYS A 63 0.62 -7.00 8.70
C LYS A 63 0.75 -5.72 7.84
N PRO A 64 0.02 -5.59 6.73
CA PRO A 64 0.05 -4.36 5.95
C PRO A 64 -0.51 -3.21 6.78
N VAL A 65 0.07 -2.03 6.62
CA VAL A 65 -0.43 -0.76 7.15
C VAL A 65 -1.71 -0.37 6.43
N ALA A 66 -1.70 -0.50 5.10
CA ALA A 66 -2.84 -0.27 4.24
C ALA A 66 -2.74 -1.14 2.98
N GLU A 67 -3.87 -1.34 2.31
CA GLU A 67 -3.91 -1.90 0.96
C GLU A 67 -4.85 -1.04 0.12
N VAL A 68 -4.38 -0.63 -1.05
CA VAL A 68 -5.07 0.31 -1.93
C VAL A 68 -5.20 -0.28 -3.31
N TYR A 69 -6.40 -0.25 -3.88
CA TYR A 69 -6.65 -0.65 -5.25
C TYR A 69 -7.34 0.48 -6.01
N PHE A 70 -7.19 0.49 -7.33
CA PHE A 70 -7.91 1.43 -8.18
C PHE A 70 -9.27 0.85 -8.60
N SER A 71 -10.31 1.68 -8.48
CA SER A 71 -11.65 1.38 -8.97
C SER A 71 -12.24 2.64 -9.57
N ALA A 72 -12.63 2.60 -10.85
CA ALA A 72 -13.07 3.76 -11.62
C ALA A 72 -12.09 4.94 -11.45
N GLU A 73 -10.79 4.66 -11.66
CA GLU A 73 -9.68 5.63 -11.60
C GLU A 73 -9.47 6.31 -10.25
N LYS A 74 -10.12 5.81 -9.18
CA LYS A 74 -9.98 6.35 -7.83
C LYS A 74 -9.34 5.32 -6.90
N PRO A 75 -8.36 5.72 -6.07
CA PRO A 75 -7.78 4.84 -5.08
C PRO A 75 -8.81 4.53 -3.97
N ARG A 76 -8.91 3.25 -3.60
CA ARG A 76 -9.81 2.76 -2.55
C ARG A 76 -9.02 1.93 -1.56
N PHE A 77 -9.17 2.22 -0.27
CA PHE A 77 -8.58 1.43 0.79
C PHE A 77 -9.38 0.14 1.01
N MET A 78 -8.73 -0.99 0.76
CA MET A 78 -9.24 -2.31 1.14
C MET A 78 -8.83 -2.68 2.58
N VAL A 79 -7.66 -2.20 3.00
CA VAL A 79 -7.19 -2.28 4.38
C VAL A 79 -6.90 -0.87 4.87
N ASP A 80 -7.49 -0.53 6.01
CA ASP A 80 -7.33 0.77 6.64
C ASP A 80 -6.36 0.69 7.83
N ILE A 81 -5.51 1.72 7.95
CA ILE A 81 -4.51 1.90 9.00
C ILE A 81 -5.12 1.70 10.38
N LYS A 82 -6.28 2.30 10.64
CA LYS A 82 -6.93 2.28 11.97
C LYS A 82 -7.20 0.87 12.49
N ASN A 83 -7.42 -0.06 11.56
CA ASN A 83 -7.77 -1.44 11.88
C ASN A 83 -6.54 -2.33 12.10
N GLN A 84 -5.41 -1.96 11.51
CA GLN A 84 -4.18 -2.75 11.58
C GLN A 84 -3.24 -2.20 12.65
N TYR A 85 -3.07 -0.88 12.73
CA TYR A 85 -2.15 -0.18 13.62
C TYR A 85 -2.89 0.97 14.33
N PRO A 86 -3.62 0.67 15.42
CA PRO A 86 -4.32 1.69 16.21
C PRO A 86 -3.38 2.80 16.72
N ASP A 87 -2.12 2.47 17.02
CA ASP A 87 -1.12 3.44 17.49
C ASP A 87 -0.72 4.47 16.44
N LEU A 88 -1.01 4.22 15.15
CA LEU A 88 -0.81 5.17 14.06
C LEU A 88 -2.06 5.99 13.75
N ASN A 89 -3.15 5.85 14.52
CA ASN A 89 -4.43 6.47 14.22
C ASN A 89 -4.36 8.00 14.20
N ASP A 90 -3.58 8.61 15.08
CA ASP A 90 -3.41 10.07 15.14
C ASP A 90 -2.67 10.63 13.92
N ARG A 91 -1.86 9.78 13.27
CA ARG A 91 -1.15 10.08 12.02
C ARG A 91 -1.87 9.57 10.78
N ALA A 92 -3.00 8.87 10.92
CA ALA A 92 -3.63 8.14 9.83
C ALA A 92 -4.02 9.03 8.65
N SER A 93 -4.46 10.28 8.89
CA SER A 93 -4.81 11.21 7.82
C SER A 93 -3.60 11.56 6.95
N PHE A 94 -2.47 11.92 7.58
CA PHE A 94 -1.21 12.22 6.88
C PHE A 94 -0.70 11.02 6.09
N ILE A 95 -0.66 9.84 6.73
CA ILE A 95 -0.18 8.61 6.09
C ILE A 95 -1.07 8.25 4.90
N LYS A 96 -2.41 8.35 5.03
CA LYS A 96 -3.34 8.09 3.92
C LYS A 96 -3.15 9.07 2.77
N GLU A 97 -2.96 10.35 3.06
CA GLU A 97 -2.72 11.37 2.04
C GLU A 97 -1.43 11.06 1.25
N LYS A 98 -0.34 10.73 1.95
CA LYS A 98 0.91 10.29 1.32
C LYS A 98 0.68 9.07 0.43
N ILE A 99 0.03 8.04 0.94
CA ILE A 99 -0.30 6.83 0.15
C ILE A 99 -1.12 7.20 -1.10
N ILE A 100 -2.19 7.99 -0.96
CA ILE A 100 -3.05 8.38 -2.09
C ILE A 100 -2.24 9.13 -3.15
N ASN A 101 -1.40 10.08 -2.74
CA ASN A 101 -0.56 10.86 -3.64
C ASN A 101 0.40 9.96 -4.41
N SER A 102 1.14 9.10 -3.71
CA SER A 102 2.09 8.15 -4.29
C SER A 102 1.44 7.23 -5.33
N VAL A 103 0.35 6.55 -4.96
CA VAL A 103 -0.30 5.59 -5.87
C VAL A 103 -0.99 6.29 -7.03
N SER A 104 -1.50 7.51 -6.85
CA SER A 104 -2.11 8.29 -7.94
C SER A 104 -1.07 8.84 -8.91
N CYS A 105 0.11 9.24 -8.43
CA CYS A 105 1.23 9.61 -9.28
C CYS A 105 1.72 8.42 -10.10
N TYR A 106 1.82 7.25 -9.48
CA TYR A 106 2.16 6.01 -10.17
C TYR A 106 1.15 5.68 -11.28
N GLU A 107 -0.15 5.65 -10.96
CA GLU A 107 -1.21 5.36 -11.94
C GLU A 107 -1.15 6.29 -13.14
N LYS A 108 -0.96 7.60 -12.90
CA LYS A 108 -0.85 8.61 -13.97
C LYS A 108 0.36 8.38 -14.87
N ALA A 109 1.53 8.11 -14.27
CA ALA A 109 2.75 7.86 -15.03
C ALA A 109 2.63 6.58 -15.89
N TYR A 110 2.02 5.52 -15.34
CA TYR A 110 1.81 4.28 -16.07
C TYR A 110 0.74 4.39 -17.16
N ALA A 111 -0.36 5.13 -16.93
CA ALA A 111 -1.36 5.40 -17.95
C ALA A 111 -0.78 6.15 -19.16
N GLN A 112 0.14 7.10 -18.92
CA GLN A 112 0.83 7.84 -19.99
C GLN A 112 1.77 6.95 -20.83
N ASN A 113 2.40 5.94 -20.23
CA ASN A 113 3.26 4.99 -20.93
C ASN A 113 2.49 4.08 -21.90
N PHE A 114 1.19 3.85 -21.71
CA PHE A 114 0.34 3.14 -22.68
C PHE A 114 -0.18 4.04 -23.81
N SER A 115 -0.23 5.37 -23.61
CA SER A 115 -0.69 6.31 -24.64
C SER A 115 0.36 6.64 -25.71
N THR A 116 1.64 6.31 -25.48
CA THR A 116 2.75 6.58 -26.41
C THR A 116 3.20 5.36 -27.21
N ALA A 117 2.65 4.18 -26.92
CA ALA A 117 2.97 2.92 -27.60
C ALA A 117 2.07 2.60 -28.81
N VAL A 118 1.34 3.59 -29.33
CA VAL A 118 0.50 3.43 -30.53
C VAL A 118 0.87 4.52 -31.54
N PHE A 119 1.95 4.29 -32.29
CA PHE A 119 2.16 4.85 -33.63
C PHE A 119 2.93 3.82 -34.47
#